data_AF-T1A9V8-F1
#
_entry.id   AF-T1A9V8-F1
#
_cell.length_a   1.000
_cell.length_b   1.000
_cell.length_c   1.000
_cell.angle_alpha   90.00
_cell.angle_beta   90.00
_cell.angle_gamma   90.00
#
_symmetry.space_group_name_H-M   'P 1'
#
loop_
_entity.id
_entity.type
_entity.pdbx_description
1 polymer ?
#
loop_
_entity_poly.entity_id
_entity_poly.type
_entity_poly.pdbx_seq_one_letter_code
_entity_poly.pdbx_strand_id
1 'polypeptide(L)'
;MLKVQRPQQLRPRTSLEKEAFILGELERYPSIQVPRALGYGRDGSVEYLVLSRIPGIALKDSSFQGEARVKVLLALGATLRRIHEVDQTQMANSALIPGDRHPGDLTLRLTEVFEYLREDLDAKARVLEGIDLDLVQDQCVSALPVDGPVVTLHSNPGAEHCFV
;
A
#
# COMPACT_ATOMS: atom_id res chain seq x y z
N MET A 1 5.44 -14.06 -14.80
CA MET A 1 6.44 -13.04 -14.43
C MET A 1 7.25 -13.59 -13.27
N LEU A 2 8.57 -13.46 -13.30
CA LEU A 2 9.45 -13.88 -12.20
C LEU A 2 9.95 -12.64 -11.47
N LYS A 3 9.64 -12.53 -10.18
CA LYS A 3 10.24 -11.55 -9.26
C LYS A 3 11.32 -12.26 -8.45
N VAL A 4 12.46 -11.59 -8.29
CA VAL A 4 13.58 -12.06 -7.47
C VAL A 4 14.05 -10.95 -6.55
N GLN A 5 14.42 -11.30 -5.33
CA GLN A 5 15.07 -10.40 -4.37
C GLN A 5 16.36 -11.02 -3.87
N ARG A 6 17.46 -10.31 -4.06
CA ARG A 6 18.78 -10.65 -3.50
C ARG A 6 18.87 -10.17 -2.05
N PRO A 7 19.82 -10.67 -1.24
CA PRO A 7 19.93 -10.32 0.18
C PRO A 7 19.95 -8.81 0.46
N GLN A 8 20.66 -8.06 -0.38
CA GLN A 8 20.80 -6.60 -0.28
C GLN A 8 19.47 -5.86 -0.52
N GLN A 9 18.48 -6.53 -1.10
CA GLN A 9 17.15 -6.02 -1.44
C GLN A 9 16.07 -6.51 -0.48
N LEU A 10 16.38 -7.45 0.41
CA LEU A 10 15.44 -7.96 1.39
C LEU A 10 15.16 -6.86 2.41
N ARG A 11 13.94 -6.33 2.37
CA ARG A 11 13.41 -5.41 3.38
C ARG A 11 12.10 -6.01 3.90
N PRO A 12 11.77 -5.88 5.19
CA PRO A 12 10.48 -6.33 5.72
C PRO A 12 9.29 -5.76 4.93
N ARG A 13 9.42 -4.51 4.44
CA ARG A 13 8.40 -3.83 3.64
C ARG A 13 8.28 -4.33 2.20
N THR A 14 9.26 -5.05 1.67
CA THR A 14 9.27 -5.52 0.27
C THR A 14 9.32 -7.04 0.13
N SER A 15 9.28 -7.81 1.23
CA SER A 15 9.32 -9.28 1.20
C SER A 15 8.37 -9.90 0.17
N LEU A 16 8.88 -10.85 -0.64
CA LEU A 16 8.08 -11.61 -1.58
C LEU A 16 7.19 -12.65 -0.89
N GLU A 17 7.59 -13.13 0.30
CA GLU A 17 6.76 -13.98 1.16
C GLU A 17 5.45 -13.27 1.52
N LYS A 18 5.56 -12.02 1.96
CA LYS A 18 4.41 -11.16 2.25
C LYS A 18 3.53 -10.96 1.01
N GLU A 19 4.13 -10.67 -0.15
CA GLU A 19 3.38 -10.50 -1.39
C GLU A 19 2.64 -11.79 -1.78
N ALA A 20 3.31 -12.94 -1.75
CA ALA A 20 2.72 -14.24 -2.06
C ALA A 20 1.54 -14.56 -1.12
N PHE A 21 1.70 -14.28 0.16
CA PHE A 21 0.64 -14.47 1.17
C PHE A 21 -0.59 -13.60 0.87
N ILE A 22 -0.42 -12.28 0.68
CA ILE A 22 -1.54 -11.37 0.40
C ILE A 22 -2.25 -11.77 -0.90
N LEU A 23 -1.50 -12.11 -1.96
CA LEU A 23 -2.08 -12.53 -3.23
C LEU A 23 -2.88 -13.82 -3.09
N GLY A 24 -2.39 -14.78 -2.29
CA GLY A 24 -3.11 -16.02 -1.99
C GLY A 24 -4.41 -15.80 -1.21
N GLU A 25 -4.45 -14.84 -0.28
CA GLU A 25 -5.68 -14.45 0.41
C GLU A 25 -6.68 -13.77 -0.54
N LEU A 26 -6.21 -12.85 -1.39
CA LEU A 26 -7.07 -12.13 -2.35
C LEU A 26 -7.59 -13.02 -3.49
N GLU A 27 -6.83 -14.03 -3.92
CA GLU A 27 -7.24 -14.97 -4.98
C GLU A 27 -8.51 -15.77 -4.61
N ARG A 28 -8.82 -15.90 -3.32
CA ARG A 28 -10.05 -16.56 -2.84
C ARG A 28 -11.33 -15.80 -3.20
N TYR A 29 -11.21 -14.55 -3.66
CA TYR A 29 -12.34 -13.68 -3.98
C TYR A 29 -12.43 -13.46 -5.49
N PRO A 30 -13.34 -14.15 -6.21
CA PRO A 30 -13.44 -14.06 -7.67
C PRO A 30 -13.74 -12.66 -8.20
N SER A 31 -14.28 -11.78 -7.35
CA SER A 31 -14.56 -10.38 -7.66
C SER A 31 -13.30 -9.50 -7.67
N ILE A 32 -12.13 -10.01 -7.27
CA ILE A 32 -10.88 -9.27 -7.21
C ILE A 32 -9.89 -9.87 -8.22
N GLN A 33 -9.36 -9.02 -9.10
CA GLN A 33 -8.34 -9.41 -10.06
C GLN A 33 -6.96 -9.02 -9.54
N VAL A 34 -6.18 -10.02 -9.14
CA VAL A 34 -4.77 -9.88 -8.75
C VAL A 34 -3.89 -10.89 -9.49
N PRO A 35 -2.57 -10.64 -9.63
CA PRO A 35 -1.66 -11.67 -10.10
C PRO A 35 -1.77 -12.92 -9.22
N ARG A 36 -1.90 -14.10 -9.83
CA ARG A 36 -1.91 -15.37 -9.11
C ARG A 36 -0.49 -15.78 -8.75
N ALA A 37 -0.26 -16.20 -7.51
CA ALA A 37 1.02 -16.75 -7.09
C ALA A 37 1.16 -18.19 -7.59
N LEU A 38 1.98 -18.39 -8.61
CA LEU A 38 2.23 -19.71 -9.22
C LEU A 38 3.34 -20.49 -8.51
N GLY A 39 4.17 -19.80 -7.72
CA GLY A 39 5.20 -20.43 -6.89
C GLY A 39 6.00 -19.39 -6.12
N TYR A 40 6.29 -19.68 -4.86
CA TYR A 40 7.15 -18.88 -3.99
C TYR A 40 8.24 -19.80 -3.42
N GLY A 41 9.45 -19.29 -3.25
CA GLY A 41 10.51 -20.03 -2.61
C GLY A 41 11.79 -19.24 -2.40
N ARG A 42 12.80 -19.93 -1.87
CA ARG A 42 14.13 -19.40 -1.64
C ARG A 42 15.17 -20.36 -2.21
N ASP A 43 16.15 -19.82 -2.92
CA ASP A 43 17.33 -20.54 -3.37
C ASP A 43 18.57 -19.87 -2.77
N GLY A 44 19.15 -20.53 -1.77
CA GLY A 44 20.17 -19.94 -0.90
C GLY A 44 19.67 -18.64 -0.26
N SER A 45 20.23 -17.52 -0.72
CA SER A 45 19.95 -16.19 -0.19
C SER A 45 19.03 -15.35 -1.09
N VAL A 46 18.57 -15.92 -2.21
CA VAL A 46 17.65 -15.29 -3.16
C VAL A 46 16.24 -15.75 -2.87
N GLU A 47 15.33 -14.81 -2.67
CA GLU A 47 13.90 -15.07 -2.60
C GLU A 47 13.28 -14.87 -3.99
N TYR A 48 12.33 -15.72 -4.37
CA TYR A 48 11.66 -15.63 -5.67
C TYR A 48 10.15 -15.86 -5.58
N LEU A 49 9.43 -15.21 -6.49
CA LEU A 49 7.99 -15.32 -6.66
C LEU A 49 7.63 -15.34 -8.15
N VAL A 50 6.95 -16.40 -8.57
CA VAL A 50 6.40 -16.57 -9.90
C VAL A 50 4.94 -16.16 -9.88
N LEU A 51 4.58 -15.19 -10.71
CA LEU A 51 3.23 -14.63 -10.80
C LEU A 51 2.63 -14.83 -12.19
N SER A 52 1.31 -15.00 -12.27
CA SER A 52 0.59 -14.83 -13.53
C SER A 52 0.70 -13.37 -14.01
N ARG A 53 0.50 -13.15 -15.32
CA ARG A 53 0.29 -11.79 -15.82
C ARG A 53 -1.15 -11.38 -15.55
N ILE A 54 -1.35 -10.11 -15.21
CA ILE A 54 -2.68 -9.49 -15.24
C ILE A 54 -2.96 -9.10 -16.70
N PRO A 55 -4.14 -9.43 -17.25
CA PRO A 55 -4.54 -8.94 -18.56
C PRO A 55 -4.78 -7.44 -18.51
N GLY A 56 -4.57 -6.76 -19.64
CA GLY A 56 -4.79 -5.32 -19.78
C GLY A 56 -3.50 -4.52 -19.98
N ILE A 57 -3.67 -3.22 -20.11
CA ILE A 57 -2.61 -2.23 -20.30
C ILE A 57 -2.42 -1.51 -18.97
N ALA A 58 -1.17 -1.28 -18.56
CA ALA A 58 -0.92 -0.49 -17.36
C ALA A 58 -1.47 0.93 -17.55
N LEU A 59 -2.08 1.49 -16.51
CA LEU A 59 -2.65 2.85 -16.57
C LEU A 59 -1.61 3.89 -16.95
N LYS A 60 -0.35 3.72 -16.52
CA LYS A 60 0.76 4.63 -16.87
C LYS A 60 1.00 4.72 -18.38
N ASP A 61 0.69 3.65 -19.12
CA ASP A 61 0.88 3.52 -20.57
C ASP A 61 -0.40 3.87 -21.34
N SER A 62 -1.44 4.34 -20.63
CA SER A 62 -2.74 4.73 -21.18
C SER A 62 -2.99 6.23 -20.94
N SER A 63 -3.64 6.90 -21.88
CA SER A 63 -4.04 8.31 -21.73
C SER A 63 -5.56 8.42 -21.61
N PHE A 64 -6.03 8.87 -20.45
CA PHE A 64 -7.45 9.13 -20.20
C PHE A 64 -7.69 10.60 -19.87
N GLN A 65 -8.69 11.19 -20.51
CA GLN A 65 -9.11 12.58 -20.28
C GLN A 65 -10.62 12.64 -20.01
N GLY A 66 -11.05 13.74 -19.40
CA GLY A 66 -12.47 14.02 -19.13
C GLY A 66 -13.19 12.86 -18.44
N GLU A 67 -14.36 12.50 -18.97
CA GLU A 67 -15.23 11.46 -18.41
C GLU A 67 -14.55 10.08 -18.31
N ALA A 68 -13.68 9.73 -19.27
CA ALA A 68 -12.97 8.45 -19.25
C ALA A 68 -12.03 8.33 -18.04
N ARG A 69 -11.33 9.43 -17.70
CA ARG A 69 -10.48 9.48 -16.51
C ARG A 69 -11.31 9.32 -15.24
N VAL A 70 -12.46 9.98 -15.16
CA VAL A 70 -13.37 9.86 -14.01
C VAL A 70 -13.85 8.42 -13.85
N LYS A 71 -14.25 7.75 -14.94
CA LYS A 71 -14.67 6.33 -14.91
C LYS A 71 -13.56 5.41 -14.39
N VAL A 72 -12.31 5.60 -14.82
CA VAL A 72 -11.16 4.81 -14.33
C VAL A 72 -10.94 5.03 -12.84
N LEU A 73 -10.98 6.28 -12.36
CA LEU A 73 -10.81 6.58 -10.93
C LEU A 73 -11.92 5.98 -10.06
N LEU A 74 -13.17 6.02 -10.54
CA LEU A 74 -14.30 5.37 -9.87
C LEU A 74 -14.12 3.85 -9.82
N ALA A 75 -13.67 3.23 -10.93
CA ALA A 75 -13.38 1.80 -10.98
C ALA A 75 -12.22 1.41 -10.04
N LEU A 76 -11.18 2.25 -9.92
CA LEU A 76 -10.10 2.06 -8.95
C LEU A 76 -10.65 2.11 -7.52
N GLY A 77 -11.43 3.15 -7.18
CA GLY A 77 -12.06 3.26 -5.85
C GLY A 77 -12.93 2.06 -5.51
N ALA A 78 -13.76 1.58 -6.46
CA ALA A 78 -14.58 0.39 -6.28
C ALA A 78 -13.74 -0.90 -6.11
N THR A 79 -12.57 -0.97 -6.75
CA THR A 79 -11.64 -2.10 -6.59
C THR A 79 -10.96 -2.08 -5.23
N LEU A 80 -10.46 -0.93 -4.80
CA LEU A 80 -9.87 -0.77 -3.46
C LEU A 80 -10.89 -1.08 -2.36
N ARG A 81 -12.14 -0.63 -2.53
CA ARG A 81 -13.24 -0.97 -1.62
C ARG A 81 -13.44 -2.48 -1.51
N ARG A 82 -13.53 -3.19 -2.64
CA ARG A 82 -13.64 -4.67 -2.66
C ARG A 82 -12.48 -5.34 -1.93
N ILE A 83 -11.26 -4.86 -2.13
CA ILE A 83 -10.06 -5.37 -1.44
C ILE A 83 -10.15 -5.13 0.07
N HIS A 84 -10.63 -3.96 0.51
CA HIS A 84 -10.76 -3.66 1.93
C HIS A 84 -11.93 -4.39 2.61
N GLU A 85 -12.95 -4.80 1.85
CA GLU A 85 -14.14 -5.53 2.34
C GLU A 85 -13.95 -7.05 2.44
N VAL A 86 -12.84 -7.63 1.96
CA VAL A 86 -12.56 -9.05 2.17
C VAL A 86 -12.34 -9.36 3.65
N ASP A 87 -12.48 -10.64 4.03
CA ASP A 87 -12.15 -11.07 5.39
C ASP A 87 -10.67 -10.81 5.67
N GLN A 88 -10.41 -9.84 6.55
CA GLN A 88 -9.05 -9.44 6.92
C GLN A 88 -8.42 -10.38 7.94
N THR A 89 -9.13 -11.37 8.50
CA THR A 89 -8.69 -12.14 9.67
C THR A 89 -7.30 -12.76 9.50
N GLN A 90 -7.05 -13.43 8.38
CA GLN A 90 -5.73 -14.05 8.13
C GLN A 90 -4.63 -13.00 7.96
N MET A 91 -4.93 -11.91 7.26
CA MET A 91 -3.97 -10.83 7.04
C MET A 91 -3.66 -10.06 8.33
N ALA A 92 -4.68 -9.77 9.13
CA ALA A 92 -4.56 -9.11 10.43
C ALA A 92 -3.75 -9.96 11.42
N ASN A 93 -3.89 -11.29 11.42
CA ASN A 93 -3.13 -12.16 12.31
C ASN A 93 -1.71 -12.47 11.82
N SER A 94 -1.35 -12.04 10.61
CA SER A 94 -0.04 -12.32 10.02
C SER A 94 1.06 -11.40 10.58
N ALA A 95 2.19 -11.99 10.95
CA ALA A 95 3.41 -11.26 11.27
C ALA A 95 4.12 -10.71 10.01
N LEU A 96 3.72 -11.17 8.81
CA LEU A 96 4.32 -10.72 7.55
C LEU A 96 3.89 -9.30 7.17
N ILE A 97 2.75 -8.83 7.67
CA ILE A 97 2.18 -7.53 7.33
C ILE A 97 2.46 -6.58 8.51
N PRO A 98 3.49 -5.71 8.41
CA PRO A 98 3.73 -4.71 9.42
C PRO A 98 2.73 -3.57 9.28
N GLY A 99 2.36 -2.95 10.39
CA GLY A 99 1.53 -1.75 10.37
C GLY A 99 0.75 -1.54 11.65
N ASP A 100 -0.06 -0.50 11.59
CA ASP A 100 -1.00 -0.08 12.61
C ASP A 100 -2.01 -1.20 12.88
N ARG A 101 -2.31 -1.47 14.16
CA ARG A 101 -3.26 -2.51 14.62
C ARG A 101 -4.53 -1.91 15.20
N HIS A 102 -4.46 -0.65 15.63
CA HIS A 102 -5.57 0.11 16.18
C HIS A 102 -5.70 1.47 15.47
N PRO A 103 -6.90 2.06 15.37
CA PRO A 103 -7.10 3.38 14.77
C PRO A 103 -6.18 4.48 15.35
N GLY A 104 -5.91 4.42 16.66
CA GLY A 104 -5.01 5.37 17.33
C GLY A 104 -3.54 5.27 16.93
N ASP A 105 -3.09 4.14 16.39
CA ASP A 105 -1.69 3.94 16.01
C ASP A 105 -1.30 4.86 14.84
N LEU A 106 -2.23 5.08 13.89
CA LEU A 106 -2.00 6.00 12.78
C LEU A 106 -1.86 7.44 13.28
N THR A 107 -2.70 7.86 14.23
CA THR A 107 -2.63 9.18 14.86
C THR A 107 -1.27 9.38 15.54
N LEU A 108 -0.84 8.42 16.37
CA LEU A 108 0.46 8.47 17.04
C LEU A 108 1.60 8.58 16.02
N ARG A 109 1.59 7.71 15.01
CA ARG A 109 2.65 7.67 13.98
C ARG A 109 2.70 8.95 13.15
N LEU A 110 1.56 9.57 12.84
CA LEU A 110 1.55 10.84 12.12
C LEU A 110 2.10 11.98 12.99
N THR A 111 1.69 12.06 14.26
CA THR A 111 2.22 13.04 15.22
C THR A 111 3.75 12.92 15.34
N GLU A 112 4.28 11.70 15.53
CA GLU A 112 5.72 11.43 15.60
C GLU A 112 6.46 11.86 14.31
N VAL A 113 5.85 11.66 13.13
CA VAL A 113 6.46 12.09 11.85
C VAL A 113 6.53 13.61 11.75
N PHE A 114 5.52 14.34 12.22
CA PHE A 114 5.57 15.81 12.24
C PHE A 114 6.59 16.33 13.27
N GLU A 115 6.68 15.69 14.45
CA GLU A 115 7.72 16.01 15.44
C GLU A 115 9.12 15.81 14.86
N TYR A 116 9.40 14.65 14.28
CA TYR A 116 10.68 14.37 13.62
C TYR A 116 10.98 15.36 12.48
N LEU A 117 9.97 15.74 11.69
CA LEU A 117 10.14 16.72 10.62
C LEU A 117 10.52 18.10 11.17
N ARG A 118 9.88 18.55 12.24
CA ARG A 118 10.22 19.82 12.91
C ARG A 118 11.67 19.78 13.42
N GLU A 119 12.06 18.72 14.11
CA GLU A 119 13.44 18.53 14.59
C GLU A 119 14.47 18.55 13.45
N ASP A 120 14.19 17.88 12.33
CA ASP A 120 15.08 17.85 11.16
C ASP A 120 15.21 19.22 10.47
N LEU A 121 14.11 19.98 10.40
CA LEU A 121 14.11 21.34 9.84
C LEU A 121 14.89 22.31 10.73
N ASP A 122 14.67 22.26 12.04
CA ASP A 122 15.38 23.06 13.02
C ASP A 122 16.89 22.77 12.99
N ALA A 123 17.27 21.49 12.99
CA ALA A 123 18.66 21.07 12.88
C ALA A 123 19.35 21.55 11.59
N LYS A 124 18.57 21.77 10.52
CA LYS A 124 19.07 22.28 9.22
C LYS A 124 18.87 23.79 9.05
N ALA A 125 18.35 24.50 10.04
CA ALA A 125 17.94 25.90 9.96
C ALA A 125 17.09 26.18 8.70
N ARG A 126 16.19 25.25 8.35
CA ARG A 126 15.31 25.36 7.18
C ARG A 126 13.93 25.81 7.62
N VAL A 127 13.43 26.86 6.97
CA VAL A 127 12.07 27.36 7.17
C VAL A 127 11.21 26.97 5.96
N LEU A 128 10.01 26.45 6.23
CA LEU A 128 9.00 26.24 5.20
C LEU A 128 8.15 27.50 5.05
N GLU A 129 8.56 28.42 4.18
CA GLU A 129 7.84 29.67 3.97
C GLU A 129 6.39 29.41 3.51
N GLY A 130 5.43 30.02 4.21
CA GLY A 130 4.00 29.90 3.90
C GLY A 130 3.36 28.57 4.33
N ILE A 131 4.06 27.71 5.06
CA ILE A 131 3.54 26.46 5.60
C ILE A 131 3.61 26.49 7.13
N ASP A 132 2.44 26.46 7.77
CA ASP A 132 2.32 26.23 9.20
C ASP A 132 2.20 24.72 9.46
N LEU A 133 3.27 24.11 9.94
CA LEU A 133 3.32 22.66 10.17
C LEU A 133 2.38 22.20 11.29
N ASP A 134 2.12 23.04 12.29
CA ASP A 134 1.23 22.70 13.40
C ASP A 134 -0.21 22.67 12.88
N LEU A 135 -0.60 23.67 12.09
CA LEU A 135 -1.90 23.70 11.45
C LEU A 135 -2.10 22.50 10.50
N VAL A 136 -1.07 22.15 9.71
CA VAL A 136 -1.14 20.98 8.80
C VAL A 136 -1.27 19.68 9.59
N GLN A 137 -0.52 19.51 10.68
CA GLN A 137 -0.65 18.35 11.56
C GLN A 137 -2.07 18.24 12.13
N ASP A 138 -2.60 19.33 12.68
CA ASP A 138 -3.94 19.36 13.27
C ASP A 138 -5.02 19.00 12.25
N GLN A 139 -4.92 19.53 11.03
CA GLN A 139 -5.81 19.18 9.93
C GLN A 139 -5.71 17.70 9.53
N CYS A 140 -4.49 17.16 9.45
CA CYS A 140 -4.29 15.75 9.12
C CYS A 140 -4.86 14.82 10.20
N VAL A 141 -4.57 15.09 11.47
CA VAL A 141 -4.99 14.24 12.59
C VAL A 141 -6.50 14.32 12.81
N SER A 142 -7.09 15.52 12.75
CA SER A 142 -8.54 15.71 12.93
C SER A 142 -9.39 15.10 11.80
N ALA A 143 -8.80 14.89 10.62
CA ALA A 143 -9.46 14.25 9.48
C ALA A 143 -9.46 12.71 9.57
N LEU A 144 -8.71 12.11 10.50
CA LEU A 144 -8.65 10.66 10.63
C LEU A 144 -9.96 10.10 11.19
N PRO A 145 -10.39 8.92 10.72
CA PRO A 145 -11.54 8.25 11.30
C PRO A 145 -11.21 7.82 12.74
N VAL A 146 -12.13 8.11 13.67
CA VAL A 146 -12.00 7.74 15.09
C VAL A 146 -12.27 6.25 15.34
N ASP A 147 -12.98 5.62 14.41
CA ASP A 147 -13.36 4.21 14.43
C ASP A 147 -13.32 3.60 13.03
N GLY A 148 -13.38 2.28 12.96
CA GLY A 148 -13.40 1.54 11.70
C GLY A 148 -12.44 0.36 11.68
N PRO A 149 -12.62 -0.55 10.70
CA PRO A 149 -11.76 -1.71 10.58
C PRO A 149 -10.35 -1.28 10.13
N VAL A 150 -9.34 -1.89 10.73
CA VAL A 150 -7.99 -1.87 10.19
C VAL A 150 -7.92 -2.87 9.04
N VAL A 151 -7.51 -2.39 7.87
CA VAL A 151 -7.49 -3.19 6.63
C VAL A 151 -6.09 -3.21 6.04
N THR A 152 -5.78 -4.30 5.34
CA THR A 152 -4.53 -4.41 4.58
C THR A 152 -4.57 -3.46 3.38
N LEU A 153 -3.60 -2.55 3.30
CA LEU A 153 -3.52 -1.55 2.23
C LEU A 153 -2.61 -2.03 1.10
N HIS A 154 -2.97 -1.65 -0.14
CA HIS A 154 -2.06 -1.75 -1.28
C HIS A 154 -0.85 -0.79 -1.12
N SER A 155 -0.99 0.29 -0.34
CA SER A 155 -0.01 1.35 -0.06
C SER A 155 0.50 2.18 -1.25
N ASN A 156 0.48 1.65 -2.46
CA ASN A 156 0.84 2.35 -3.69
C ASN A 156 -0.04 1.95 -4.89
N PRO A 157 -1.36 2.22 -4.90
CA PRO A 157 -2.24 1.91 -6.03
C PRO A 157 -2.07 2.93 -7.17
N GLY A 158 -0.82 3.17 -7.57
CA GLY A 158 -0.43 4.11 -8.63
C GLY A 158 -0.66 3.55 -10.03
N ALA A 159 -0.45 4.41 -11.05
CA ALA A 159 -0.70 4.07 -12.45
C ALA A 159 0.18 2.93 -12.98
N GLU A 160 1.31 2.65 -12.32
CA GLU A 160 2.20 1.53 -12.61
C GLU A 160 1.66 0.18 -12.13
N HIS A 161 0.68 0.19 -11.22
CA HIS A 161 0.17 -0.97 -10.50
C HIS A 161 -1.31 -1.27 -10.80
N CYS A 162 -1.94 -0.46 -11.64
CA CYS A 162 -3.33 -0.63 -12.05
C CYS A 162 -3.41 -0.87 -13.56
N PHE A 163 -4.35 -1.74 -13.97
CA PHE A 163 -4.49 -2.21 -15.35
C PHE A 163 -5.94 -2.03 -15.83
N VAL A 164 -6.10 -1.74 -17.12
CA VAL A 164 -7.37 -1.55 -17.83
C VAL A 164 -7.44 -2.36 -19.11
#